data_AF-G4TCT1-F1
#
_entry.id   AF-G4TCT1-F1
#
_cell.length_a   1.000
_cell.length_b   1.000
_cell.length_c   1.000
_cell.angle_alpha   90.00
_cell.angle_beta   90.00
_cell.angle_gamma   90.00
#
_symmetry.space_group_name_H-M   'P 1'
#
loop_
_entity.id
_entity.type
_entity.pdbx_description
1 polymer ?
#
loop_
_entity_poly.entity_id
_entity_poly.type
_entity_poly.pdbx_seq_one_letter_code
_entity_poly.pdbx_strand_id
1 'polypeptide(L)'
;MEIKPMKHREPDKEILEHERKRKIEVACFELRVKLEDEEIPEDEIEKQVDALREKLLAQKVNMTNVRQQFKPSDTHAILAAKKVEMDRMARALGTSSDYVEGKAFDPAHAEEMRQQRIARREEKEREEEIRRKAKEDNEKAWKERERLRRRAEDAARGGARGKPAPKDAPMPPPPVPSEMAQSLLHMPDRAETARRLPNG
;
A
#
# COMPACT_ATOMS: atom_id res chain seq x y z
N MET A 1 1.64 -39.12 -36.21
CA MET A 1 0.44 -38.27 -36.39
C MET A 1 0.80 -36.90 -35.90
N GLU A 2 0.89 -35.92 -36.79
CA GLU A 2 1.20 -34.54 -36.43
C GLU A 2 -0.11 -33.87 -35.97
N ILE A 3 -0.29 -33.73 -34.65
CA ILE A 3 -1.48 -33.10 -34.08
C ILE A 3 -1.30 -31.59 -34.25
N LYS A 4 -1.86 -31.05 -35.33
CA LYS A 4 -1.86 -29.60 -35.57
C LYS A 4 -2.62 -28.91 -34.43
N PRO A 5 -2.01 -27.95 -33.72
CA PRO A 5 -2.69 -27.29 -32.60
C PRO A 5 -3.97 -26.63 -33.10
N MET A 6 -5.09 -26.89 -32.41
CA MET A 6 -6.35 -26.22 -32.68
C MET A 6 -6.16 -24.73 -32.45
N LYS A 7 -6.16 -23.96 -33.55
CA LYS A 7 -5.98 -22.51 -33.49
C LYS A 7 -7.24 -21.89 -32.91
N HIS A 8 -7.22 -21.58 -31.61
CA HIS A 8 -8.28 -20.82 -30.96
C HIS A 8 -8.42 -19.47 -31.68
N ARG A 9 -9.60 -19.16 -32.21
CA ARG A 9 -9.87 -17.86 -32.82
C ARG A 9 -9.84 -16.81 -31.71
N GLU A 10 -9.04 -15.78 -31.91
CA GLU A 10 -9.01 -14.66 -30.98
C GLU A 10 -10.30 -13.83 -31.10
N PRO A 11 -10.75 -13.19 -30.01
CA PRO A 11 -11.86 -12.26 -30.09
C PRO A 11 -11.46 -10.98 -30.85
N ASP A 12 -12.15 -10.69 -31.96
CA ASP A 12 -11.94 -9.49 -32.75
C ASP A 12 -12.53 -8.25 -32.07
N LYS A 13 -11.70 -7.22 -31.89
CA LYS A 13 -12.09 -5.98 -31.20
C LYS A 13 -13.17 -5.20 -31.96
N GLU A 14 -13.10 -5.17 -33.29
CA GLU A 14 -14.06 -4.45 -34.13
C GLU A 14 -15.47 -5.05 -34.00
N ILE A 15 -15.57 -6.39 -33.99
CA ILE A 15 -16.85 -7.07 -33.80
C ILE A 15 -17.42 -6.79 -32.41
N LEU A 16 -16.58 -6.78 -31.37
CA LEU A 16 -17.01 -6.42 -30.01
C LEU A 16 -17.53 -4.99 -29.92
N GLU A 17 -16.89 -4.04 -30.60
CA GLU A 17 -17.32 -2.65 -30.66
C GLU A 17 -18.63 -2.48 -31.44
N HIS A 18 -18.82 -3.23 -32.53
CA HIS A 18 -20.06 -3.24 -33.28
C HIS A 18 -21.22 -3.82 -32.47
N GLU A 19 -21.01 -4.95 -31.80
CA GLU A 19 -22.02 -5.50 -30.89
C GLU A 19 -22.33 -4.55 -29.74
N ARG A 20 -21.34 -3.79 -29.24
CA ARG A 20 -21.58 -2.75 -28.25
C ARG A 20 -22.50 -1.65 -28.77
N LYS A 21 -22.19 -1.09 -29.95
CA LYS A 21 -23.02 -0.05 -30.58
C LYS A 21 -24.44 -0.56 -30.86
N ARG A 22 -24.56 -1.79 -31.39
CA ARG A 22 -25.86 -2.44 -31.63
C ARG A 22 -26.70 -2.51 -30.35
N LYS A 23 -26.12 -2.91 -29.22
CA LYS A 23 -26.87 -2.96 -27.95
C LYS A 23 -27.34 -1.58 -27.48
N ILE A 24 -26.56 -0.52 -27.73
CA ILE A 24 -26.96 0.86 -27.42
C ILE A 24 -28.17 1.24 -28.28
N GLU A 25 -28.10 1.03 -29.60
CA GLU A 25 -29.21 1.37 -30.50
C GLU A 25 -30.47 0.54 -30.22
N VAL A 26 -30.32 -0.74 -29.87
CA VAL A 26 -31.46 -1.57 -29.44
C VAL A 26 -32.12 -1.00 -28.19
N ALA A 27 -31.35 -0.61 -27.17
CA ALA A 27 -31.91 0.01 -25.97
C ALA A 27 -32.58 1.36 -26.25
N CYS A 28 -32.03 2.15 -27.17
CA CYS A 28 -32.64 3.41 -27.63
C CYS A 28 -33.97 3.16 -28.35
N PHE A 29 -34.02 2.13 -29.20
CA PHE A 29 -35.24 1.73 -29.89
C PHE A 29 -36.31 1.20 -28.92
N GLU A 30 -35.91 0.36 -27.96
CA GLU A 30 -36.81 -0.12 -26.91
C GLU A 30 -37.39 1.03 -26.06
N LEU A 31 -36.59 2.07 -25.76
CA LEU A 31 -37.09 3.26 -25.07
C LEU A 31 -38.09 4.01 -25.95
N ARG A 32 -37.74 4.24 -27.22
CA ARG A 32 -38.63 4.93 -28.17
C ARG A 32 -40.00 4.27 -28.24
N VAL A 33 -40.05 2.95 -28.44
CA VAL A 33 -41.30 2.18 -28.51
C VAL A 33 -42.13 2.35 -27.24
N LYS A 34 -41.50 2.31 -26.06
CA LYS A 34 -42.22 2.51 -24.78
C LYS A 34 -42.83 3.91 -24.65
N LEU A 35 -42.10 4.95 -25.05
CA LEU A 35 -42.60 6.32 -24.96
C LEU A 35 -43.70 6.59 -26.02
N GLU A 36 -43.61 5.93 -27.18
CA GLU A 36 -44.68 5.95 -28.20
C GLU A 36 -45.96 5.25 -27.67
N ASP A 37 -45.82 4.10 -27.00
CA ASP A 37 -46.94 3.39 -26.34
C ASP A 37 -47.58 4.22 -25.21
N GLU A 38 -46.81 5.11 -24.57
CA GLU A 38 -47.26 6.05 -23.55
C GLU A 38 -47.84 7.37 -24.13
N GLU A 39 -47.98 7.47 -25.45
CA GLU A 39 -48.50 8.65 -26.17
C GLU A 39 -47.74 9.95 -25.87
N ILE A 40 -46.44 9.86 -25.58
CA ILE A 40 -45.59 11.02 -25.33
C ILE A 40 -45.33 11.77 -26.66
N PRO A 41 -45.26 13.13 -26.66
CA PRO A 41 -44.97 13.89 -27.87
C PRO A 41 -43.59 13.56 -28.47
N GLU A 42 -43.51 13.50 -29.79
CA GLU A 42 -42.32 13.07 -30.55
C GLU A 42 -41.06 13.89 -30.21
N ASP A 43 -41.21 15.21 -30.01
CA ASP A 43 -40.12 16.12 -29.60
C ASP A 43 -39.49 15.74 -28.24
N GLU A 44 -40.28 15.18 -27.33
CA GLU A 44 -39.82 14.77 -26.00
C GLU A 44 -39.22 13.36 -26.03
N ILE A 45 -39.78 12.49 -26.88
CA ILE A 45 -39.22 11.16 -27.17
C ILE A 45 -37.79 11.28 -27.70
N GLU A 46 -37.56 12.16 -28.69
CA GLU A 46 -36.24 12.34 -29.30
C GLU A 46 -35.20 12.81 -28.27
N LYS A 47 -35.55 13.80 -27.43
CA LYS A 47 -34.66 14.28 -26.36
C LYS A 47 -34.29 13.18 -25.36
N GLN A 48 -35.26 12.37 -24.94
CA GLN A 48 -35.01 11.31 -23.96
C GLN A 48 -34.16 10.18 -24.56
N VAL A 49 -34.42 9.82 -25.82
CA VAL A 49 -33.65 8.80 -26.55
C VAL A 49 -32.22 9.27 -26.80
N ASP A 50 -32.02 10.52 -27.20
CA ASP A 50 -30.68 11.08 -27.40
C ASP A 50 -29.89 11.18 -26.09
N ALA A 51 -30.54 11.64 -25.01
CA ALA A 51 -29.93 11.64 -23.69
C ALA A 51 -29.53 10.22 -23.25
N LEU A 52 -30.36 9.20 -23.54
CA LEU A 52 -30.02 7.80 -23.27
C LEU A 52 -28.82 7.34 -24.12
N ARG A 53 -28.81 7.67 -25.41
CA ARG A 53 -27.73 7.31 -26.35
C ARG A 53 -26.39 7.88 -25.86
N GLU A 54 -26.34 9.16 -25.52
CA GLU A 54 -25.12 9.81 -25.00
C GLU A 54 -24.66 9.16 -23.69
N LYS A 55 -25.59 8.90 -22.76
CA LYS A 55 -25.31 8.24 -21.48
C LYS A 55 -24.72 6.85 -21.67
N LEU A 56 -25.28 6.04 -22.56
CA LEU A 56 -24.82 4.68 -22.82
C LEU A 56 -23.53 4.63 -23.64
N LEU A 57 -23.25 5.63 -24.48
CA LEU A 57 -21.96 5.78 -25.16
C LEU A 57 -20.85 6.14 -24.17
N ALA A 58 -21.14 7.05 -23.23
CA ALA A 58 -20.22 7.48 -22.18
C ALA A 58 -19.94 6.37 -21.15
N GLN A 59 -20.97 5.61 -20.78
CA GLN A 59 -20.80 4.42 -19.95
C GLN A 59 -20.13 3.34 -20.80
N LYS A 60 -18.82 3.10 -20.62
CA LYS A 60 -18.12 1.98 -21.27
C LYS A 60 -18.74 0.65 -20.83
N VAL A 61 -19.80 0.21 -21.52
CA VAL A 61 -20.47 -1.06 -21.23
C VAL A 61 -19.47 -2.18 -21.50
N ASN A 62 -18.98 -2.80 -20.43
CA ASN A 62 -17.99 -3.86 -20.50
C ASN A 62 -18.63 -5.13 -21.07
N MET A 63 -18.46 -5.35 -22.37
CA MET A 63 -18.92 -6.56 -23.08
C MET A 63 -18.15 -7.83 -22.69
N THR A 64 -17.11 -7.71 -21.86
CA THR A 64 -16.27 -8.80 -21.38
C THR A 64 -16.67 -9.32 -19.99
N ASN A 65 -17.78 -8.84 -19.43
CA ASN A 65 -18.22 -9.26 -18.11
C ASN A 65 -18.67 -10.72 -18.14
N VAL A 66 -17.89 -11.59 -17.47
CA VAL A 66 -18.11 -13.05 -17.38
C VAL A 66 -19.46 -13.41 -16.75
N ARG A 67 -20.09 -12.49 -16.01
CA ARG A 67 -21.43 -12.71 -15.41
C ARG A 67 -22.58 -12.39 -16.37
N GLN A 68 -22.31 -11.84 -17.56
CA GLN A 68 -23.34 -11.59 -18.55
C GLN A 68 -23.77 -12.91 -19.19
N GLN A 69 -25.08 -13.07 -19.40
CA GLN A 69 -25.60 -14.13 -20.25
C GLN A 69 -25.44 -13.69 -21.71
N PHE A 70 -24.56 -14.36 -22.44
CA PHE A 70 -24.36 -14.13 -23.87
C PHE A 70 -25.34 -14.97 -24.68
N LYS A 71 -25.79 -14.43 -25.82
CA LYS A 71 -26.52 -15.24 -26.79
C LYS A 71 -25.53 -16.22 -27.44
N PRO A 72 -25.97 -17.42 -27.87
CA PRO A 72 -25.09 -18.36 -28.58
C PRO A 72 -24.45 -17.77 -29.86
N SER A 73 -25.09 -16.76 -30.46
CA SER A 73 -24.59 -15.99 -31.60
C SER A 73 -23.36 -15.14 -31.27
N ASP A 74 -23.17 -14.73 -30.02
CA ASP A 74 -22.18 -13.74 -29.60
C ASP A 74 -20.80 -14.38 -29.39
N THR A 75 -20.34 -15.12 -30.40
CA THR A 75 -19.15 -15.97 -30.33
C THR A 75 -17.91 -15.20 -29.86
N HIS A 76 -17.68 -13.99 -30.38
CA HIS A 76 -16.54 -13.17 -30.00
C HIS A 76 -16.64 -12.64 -28.55
N ALA A 77 -17.84 -12.30 -28.08
CA ALA A 77 -18.06 -11.88 -26.70
C ALA A 77 -17.84 -13.05 -25.73
N ILE A 78 -18.34 -14.24 -26.08
CA ILE A 78 -18.11 -15.48 -25.33
C ILE A 78 -16.61 -15.80 -25.27
N LEU A 79 -15.90 -15.71 -26.40
CA LEU A 79 -14.46 -15.94 -26.45
C LEU A 79 -13.68 -14.93 -25.60
N ALA A 80 -14.06 -13.65 -25.65
CA ALA A 80 -13.44 -12.61 -24.84
C ALA A 80 -13.68 -12.84 -23.33
N ALA A 81 -14.91 -13.18 -22.95
CA ALA A 81 -15.25 -13.51 -21.56
C ALA A 81 -14.49 -14.76 -21.08
N LYS A 82 -14.45 -15.82 -21.89
CA LYS A 82 -13.67 -17.04 -21.59
C LYS A 82 -12.19 -16.75 -21.46
N LYS A 83 -11.61 -15.90 -22.30
CA LYS A 83 -10.20 -15.50 -22.18
C LYS A 83 -9.92 -14.87 -20.82
N VAL A 84 -10.76 -13.92 -20.39
CA VAL A 84 -10.64 -13.28 -19.07
C VAL A 84 -10.81 -14.28 -17.93
N GLU A 85 -11.76 -15.21 -18.06
CA GLU A 85 -11.99 -16.26 -17.07
C GLU A 85 -10.80 -17.23 -16.97
N MET A 86 -10.26 -17.67 -18.10
CA MET A 86 -9.08 -18.53 -18.16
C MET A 86 -7.85 -17.81 -17.61
N ASP A 87 -7.64 -16.53 -17.92
CA ASP A 87 -6.55 -15.73 -17.35
C ASP A 87 -6.68 -15.60 -15.83
N ARG A 88 -7.92 -15.45 -15.33
CA ARG A 88 -8.19 -15.42 -13.88
C ARG A 88 -7.90 -16.77 -13.23
N MET A 89 -8.31 -17.87 -13.88
CA MET A 89 -8.06 -19.23 -13.39
C MET A 89 -6.58 -19.57 -13.42
N ALA A 90 -5.86 -19.21 -14.49
CA ALA A 90 -4.42 -19.38 -14.63
C ALA A 90 -3.66 -18.71 -13.48
N ARG A 91 -3.99 -17.44 -13.19
CA ARG A 91 -3.42 -16.71 -12.05
C ARG A 91 -3.73 -17.38 -10.72
N ALA A 92 -4.96 -17.87 -10.53
CA ALA A 92 -5.36 -18.56 -9.31
C ALA A 92 -4.61 -19.89 -9.11
N LEU A 93 -4.33 -20.62 -10.21
CA LEU A 93 -3.56 -21.85 -10.22
C LEU A 93 -2.04 -21.62 -10.22
N GLY A 94 -1.60 -20.37 -10.31
CA GLY A 94 -0.17 -20.01 -10.37
C GLY A 94 0.51 -20.41 -11.67
N THR A 95 -0.24 -20.59 -12.77
CA THR A 95 0.34 -20.82 -14.08
C THR A 95 0.81 -19.49 -14.69
N SER A 96 1.96 -19.53 -15.36
CA SER A 96 2.51 -18.36 -16.06
C SER A 96 1.70 -18.02 -17.31
N SER A 97 1.65 -16.74 -17.69
CA SER A 97 1.09 -16.30 -18.98
C SER A 97 1.82 -16.90 -20.18
N ASP A 98 3.09 -17.24 -19.99
CA ASP A 98 3.99 -17.73 -21.04
C ASP A 98 4.08 -19.27 -21.04
N TYR A 99 3.18 -19.91 -20.29
CA TYR A 99 3.09 -21.36 -20.22
C TYR A 99 2.72 -21.92 -21.60
N VAL A 100 3.57 -22.79 -22.11
CA VAL A 100 3.34 -23.52 -23.37
C VAL A 100 3.29 -24.99 -23.03
N GLU A 101 2.22 -25.65 -23.48
CA GLU A 101 2.03 -27.08 -23.33
C GLU A 101 3.24 -27.84 -23.92
N GLY A 102 3.71 -28.86 -23.21
CA GLY A 102 4.85 -29.68 -23.66
C GLY A 102 6.24 -29.13 -23.33
N LYS A 103 6.40 -27.83 -23.01
CA LYS A 103 7.72 -27.27 -22.63
C LYS A 103 8.34 -27.95 -21.41
N ALA A 104 7.53 -28.47 -20.49
CA ALA A 104 8.02 -29.19 -19.32
C ALA A 104 8.72 -30.52 -19.67
N PHE A 105 8.43 -31.09 -20.84
CA PHE A 105 9.05 -32.34 -21.31
C PHE A 105 10.28 -32.09 -22.21
N ASP A 106 10.55 -30.85 -22.59
CA ASP A 106 11.75 -30.50 -23.35
C ASP A 106 12.98 -30.50 -22.41
N PRO A 107 13.97 -31.39 -22.63
CA PRO A 107 15.15 -31.47 -21.79
C PRO A 107 15.92 -30.16 -21.72
N ALA A 108 16.01 -29.42 -22.84
CA ALA A 108 16.75 -28.16 -22.88
C ALA A 108 16.08 -27.10 -21.99
N HIS A 109 14.76 -27.01 -22.03
CA HIS A 109 14.00 -26.10 -21.18
C HIS A 109 14.08 -26.49 -19.70
N ALA A 110 14.07 -27.79 -19.40
CA ALA A 110 14.23 -28.27 -18.03
C ALA A 110 15.61 -27.92 -17.44
N GLU A 111 16.68 -28.03 -18.24
CA GLU A 111 18.03 -27.61 -17.86
C GLU A 111 18.13 -26.11 -17.65
N GLU A 112 17.58 -25.31 -18.55
CA GLU A 112 17.52 -23.85 -18.43
C GLU A 112 16.82 -23.43 -17.12
N MET A 113 15.65 -24.01 -16.82
CA MET A 113 14.92 -23.74 -15.59
C MET A 113 15.69 -24.16 -14.33
N ARG A 114 16.49 -25.24 -14.40
CA ARG A 114 17.39 -25.61 -13.29
C ARG A 114 18.50 -24.58 -13.10
N GLN A 115 19.15 -24.16 -14.18
CA GLN A 115 20.21 -23.15 -14.15
C GLN A 115 19.68 -21.80 -13.63
N GLN A 116 18.52 -21.34 -14.10
CA GLN A 116 17.87 -20.12 -13.60
C GLN A 116 17.55 -20.21 -12.10
N ARG A 117 17.10 -21.39 -11.60
CA ARG A 117 16.87 -21.60 -10.16
C ARG A 117 18.14 -21.53 -9.34
N ILE A 118 19.26 -22.02 -9.86
CA ILE A 118 20.57 -21.95 -9.20
C ILE A 118 21.07 -20.51 -9.20
N ALA A 119 21.10 -19.85 -10.35
CA ALA A 119 21.55 -18.47 -10.50
C ALA A 119 20.74 -17.51 -9.59
N ARG A 120 19.42 -17.68 -9.52
CA ARG A 120 18.55 -16.87 -8.63
C ARG A 120 18.84 -17.11 -7.14
N ARG A 121 19.25 -18.33 -6.75
CA ARG A 121 19.64 -18.61 -5.36
C ARG A 121 20.98 -17.93 -5.04
N GLU A 122 21.96 -18.05 -5.93
CA GLU A 122 23.26 -17.41 -5.76
C GLU A 122 23.15 -15.89 -5.74
N GLU A 123 22.30 -15.29 -6.58
CA GLU A 123 22.06 -13.84 -6.58
C GLU A 123 21.46 -13.37 -5.26
N LYS A 124 20.45 -14.07 -4.74
CA LYS A 124 19.87 -13.77 -3.42
C LYS A 124 20.89 -13.90 -2.31
N GLU A 125 21.72 -14.94 -2.34
CA GLU A 125 22.78 -15.13 -1.34
C GLU A 125 23.81 -14.00 -1.40
N ARG A 126 24.23 -13.59 -2.61
CA ARG A 126 25.10 -12.42 -2.82
C ARG A 126 24.47 -11.14 -2.29
N GLU A 127 23.19 -10.90 -2.59
CA GLU A 127 22.46 -9.71 -2.11
C GLU A 127 22.33 -9.70 -0.58
N GLU A 128 22.05 -10.86 0.03
CA GLU A 128 21.99 -11.00 1.48
C GLU A 128 23.36 -10.80 2.15
N GLU A 129 24.44 -11.28 1.54
CA GLU A 129 25.79 -11.06 2.03
C GLU A 129 26.18 -9.57 1.97
N ILE A 130 25.89 -8.89 0.86
CA ILE A 130 26.10 -7.44 0.72
C ILE A 130 25.30 -6.71 1.79
N ARG A 131 24.02 -7.07 1.97
CA ARG A 131 23.15 -6.48 2.99
C ARG A 131 23.68 -6.74 4.41
N ARG A 132 24.26 -7.91 4.68
CA ARG A 132 24.87 -8.24 5.98
C ARG A 132 26.12 -7.38 6.24
N LYS A 133 27.04 -7.30 5.28
CA LYS A 133 28.25 -6.46 5.37
C LYS A 133 27.89 -4.99 5.60
N ALA A 134 26.93 -4.46 4.85
CA ALA A 134 26.46 -3.09 5.01
C ALA A 134 25.89 -2.82 6.41
N LYS A 135 25.18 -3.78 7.02
CA LYS A 135 24.69 -3.67 8.40
C LYS A 135 25.84 -3.67 9.41
N GLU A 136 26.80 -4.58 9.25
CA GLU A 136 27.98 -4.66 10.13
C GLU A 136 28.81 -3.37 10.08
N ASP A 137 29.01 -2.81 8.89
CA ASP A 137 29.78 -1.56 8.72
C ASP A 137 29.03 -0.35 9.28
N ASN A 138 27.71 -0.29 9.09
CA ASN A 138 26.87 0.75 9.72
C ASN A 138 26.90 0.64 11.26
N GLU A 139 26.86 -0.58 11.81
CA GLU A 139 26.97 -0.80 13.26
C GLU A 139 28.35 -0.38 13.80
N LYS A 140 29.44 -0.70 13.09
CA LYS A 140 30.80 -0.25 13.45
C LYS A 140 30.89 1.27 13.42
N ALA A 141 30.40 1.92 12.37
CA ALA A 141 30.37 3.38 12.25
C ALA A 141 29.54 4.02 13.37
N TRP A 142 28.40 3.42 13.75
CA TRP A 142 27.58 3.88 14.87
C TRP A 142 28.33 3.78 16.21
N LYS A 143 28.98 2.63 16.48
CA LYS A 143 29.79 2.42 17.69
C LYS A 143 30.97 3.39 17.76
N GLU A 144 31.65 3.64 16.63
CA GLU A 144 32.76 4.59 16.57
C GLU A 144 32.28 6.03 16.83
N ARG A 145 31.17 6.44 16.20
CA ARG A 145 30.54 7.74 16.44
C ARG A 145 30.10 7.89 17.90
N GLU A 146 29.57 6.84 18.52
CA GLU A 146 29.21 6.84 19.94
C GLU A 146 30.44 6.98 20.85
N ARG A 147 31.51 6.22 20.56
CA ARG A 147 32.79 6.34 21.29
C ARG A 147 33.37 7.75 21.20
N LEU A 148 33.36 8.35 20.01
CA LEU A 148 33.82 9.72 19.81
C LEU A 148 32.96 10.73 20.57
N ARG A 149 31.63 10.54 20.58
CA ARG A 149 30.70 11.36 21.36
C ARG A 149 31.02 11.29 22.86
N ARG A 150 31.19 10.10 23.42
CA ARG A 150 31.57 9.91 24.85
C ARG A 150 32.90 10.59 25.16
N ARG A 151 33.92 10.43 24.31
CA ARG A 151 35.22 11.09 24.49
C ARG A 151 35.11 12.62 24.48
N ALA A 152 34.27 13.18 23.61
CA ALA A 152 34.01 14.61 23.56
C ALA A 152 33.25 15.10 24.81
N GLU A 153 32.26 14.34 25.29
CA GLU A 153 31.54 14.63 26.54
C GLU A 153 32.49 14.61 27.76
N ASP A 154 33.38 13.63 27.85
CA ASP A 154 34.39 13.53 28.93
C ASP A 154 35.41 14.67 28.86
N ALA A 155 35.85 15.08 27.66
CA ALA A 155 36.73 16.24 27.49
C ALA A 155 36.04 17.55 27.91
N ALA A 156 34.76 17.72 27.58
CA ALA A 156 33.96 18.87 28.01
C ALA A 156 33.76 18.89 29.54
N ARG A 157 33.53 17.73 30.17
CA ARG A 157 33.46 17.61 31.64
C ARG A 157 34.81 17.81 32.32
N GLY A 158 35.91 17.38 31.69
CA GLY A 158 37.28 17.61 32.15
C GLY A 158 37.68 19.09 32.14
N GLY A 159 37.14 19.87 31.20
CA GLY A 159 37.26 21.33 31.19
C GLY A 159 36.49 22.04 32.31
N ALA A 160 35.50 21.37 32.93
CA ALA A 160 34.72 21.91 34.05
C ALA A 160 35.29 21.54 35.44
N ARG A 161 36.30 20.65 35.52
CA ARG A 161 37.04 20.42 36.77
C ARG A 161 38.13 21.49 36.90
N GLY A 162 37.72 22.65 37.41
CA GLY A 162 38.63 23.63 37.99
C GLY A 162 39.61 22.93 38.95
N LYS A 163 40.83 23.49 39.02
CA LYS A 163 41.95 23.04 39.85
C LYS A 163 41.47 22.48 41.21
N PRO A 164 41.99 21.33 41.69
CA PRO A 164 41.62 20.84 43.01
C PRO A 164 41.94 21.93 44.06
N ALA A 165 40.98 22.20 44.94
CA ALA A 165 41.15 23.15 46.03
C ALA A 165 42.36 22.74 46.91
N PRO A 166 43.12 23.69 47.45
CA PRO A 166 44.27 23.41 48.31
C PRO A 166 43.84 22.59 49.55
N LYS A 167 44.74 21.70 49.99
CA LYS A 167 44.50 20.64 50.99
C LYS A 167 44.06 21.14 52.38
N ASP A 168 44.15 22.45 52.62
CA ASP A 168 43.86 23.11 53.90
C ASP A 168 42.54 23.90 53.90
N ALA A 169 41.67 23.72 52.90
CA ALA A 169 40.35 24.33 52.93
C ALA A 169 39.47 23.65 54.01
N PRO A 170 38.84 24.41 54.94
CA PRO A 170 37.96 23.82 55.94
C PRO A 170 36.77 23.14 55.26
N MET A 171 36.50 21.89 55.64
CA MET A 171 35.42 21.09 55.07
C MET A 171 34.06 21.77 55.31
N PRO A 172 33.17 21.86 54.30
CA PRO A 172 31.79 22.28 54.55
C PRO A 172 31.08 21.22 55.41
N PRO A 173 30.18 21.64 56.32
CA PRO A 173 29.48 20.72 57.19
C PRO A 173 28.59 19.75 56.38
N PRO A 174 28.39 18.51 56.86
CA PRO A 174 27.60 17.53 56.14
C PRO A 174 26.14 18.00 56.03
N PRO A 175 25.46 17.72 54.90
CA PRO A 175 24.05 18.01 54.78
C PRO A 175 23.23 17.16 55.76
N VAL A 176 22.29 17.81 56.45
CA VAL A 176 21.39 17.13 57.38
C VAL A 176 20.38 16.25 56.62
N PRO A 177 20.02 15.07 57.17
CA PRO A 177 19.12 14.13 56.51
C PRO A 177 17.73 14.73 56.28
N SER A 178 17.27 14.61 55.04
CA SER A 178 15.93 14.96 54.58
C SER A 178 14.90 14.04 55.23
N GLU A 179 13.85 14.62 55.82
CA GLU A 179 12.65 13.98 56.41
C GLU A 179 12.56 13.81 57.94
N MET A 180 12.68 14.93 58.69
CA MET A 180 11.56 15.38 59.55
C MET A 180 10.89 16.62 58.91
N ALA A 181 10.62 16.54 57.61
CA ALA A 181 9.87 17.55 56.86
C ALA A 181 8.34 17.38 57.02
N GLN A 182 7.91 16.46 57.88
CA GLN A 182 6.51 16.22 58.18
C GLN A 182 6.37 16.00 59.68
N SER A 183 6.02 17.05 60.45
CA SER A 183 5.28 17.01 61.74
C SER A 183 5.66 18.06 62.79
N LEU A 184 6.21 19.23 62.44
CA LEU A 184 6.14 20.37 63.37
C LEU A 184 6.21 21.68 62.60
N LEU A 185 5.04 22.30 62.38
CA LEU A 185 4.79 23.75 62.37
C LEU A 185 3.29 23.96 62.01
N HIS A 186 2.42 23.44 62.87
CA HIS A 186 1.06 23.94 63.00
C HIS A 186 0.65 23.90 64.47
N MET A 187 0.89 25.00 65.19
CA MET A 187 0.06 25.56 66.27
C MET A 187 0.80 26.71 67.00
N PRO A 188 0.06 27.65 67.61
CA PRO A 188 0.25 29.08 67.40
C PRO A 188 0.95 29.79 68.57
N ASP A 189 1.60 30.92 68.28
CA ASP A 189 2.07 31.81 69.33
C ASP A 189 0.98 32.78 69.78
N ARG A 190 0.82 32.84 71.09
CA ARG A 190 -0.25 33.49 71.83
C ARG A 190 0.37 34.72 72.50
N ALA A 191 0.29 35.86 71.81
CA ALA A 191 0.47 37.17 72.42
C ALA A 191 -0.66 38.09 71.95
N GLU A 192 -1.70 38.10 72.77
CA GLU A 192 -2.91 38.90 72.63
C GLU A 192 -2.64 40.39 72.88
N THR A 193 -3.38 41.22 72.15
CA THR A 193 -3.84 42.58 72.52
C THR A 193 -2.82 43.72 72.59
N ALA A 194 -2.84 44.57 71.57
CA ALA A 194 -3.05 46.01 71.77
C ALA A 194 -3.44 46.74 70.48
N ARG A 195 -4.71 47.18 70.46
CA ARG A 195 -5.20 48.48 69.99
C ARG A 195 -5.14 48.73 68.46
N ARG A 196 -6.28 48.79 67.74
CA ARG A 196 -7.28 49.89 67.74
C ARG A 196 -6.58 51.17 67.22
N LEU A 197 -6.86 51.80 66.07
CA LEU A 197 -8.08 52.10 65.30
C LEU A 197 -7.68 52.76 63.94
N PRO A 198 -8.58 53.30 63.09
CA PRO A 198 -8.51 53.19 61.64
C PRO A 198 -8.53 54.56 60.94
N ASN A 199 -8.84 54.51 59.65
CA ASN A 199 -9.47 55.52 58.80
C ASN A 199 -8.58 56.21 57.78
N GLY A 200 -9.14 56.26 56.57
CA GLY A 200 -8.66 56.95 55.39
C GLY A 200 -9.18 56.23 54.17
#